data_AF-X1A721-F1
#
_entry.id   AF-X1A721-F1
#
_cell.length_a   1.000
_cell.length_b   1.000
_cell.length_c   1.000
_cell.angle_alpha   90.00
_cell.angle_beta   90.00
_cell.angle_gamma   90.00
#
_symmetry.space_group_name_H-M   'P 1'
#
loop_
_entity.id
_entity.type
_entity.pdbx_description
1 polymer ?
#
loop_
_entity_poly.entity_id
_entity_poly.type
_entity_poly.pdbx_seq_one_letter_code
_entity_poly.pdbx_strand_id
1 'polypeptide(L)'
;MPIIRIVSGGQTGADIGALDAAIHCRIEHGGWIPKGRKQENGKTIPDKYQLREIDSPDYLKRTEANVVDSDATLILTYGPLTGGSKATMEFAKKHGKPCLHIALDEYSRKDVVNFVKRWFEGDICKPIPPDNCILNVAGNRESKAPGIRQAVMVRMVDILTELNGLSVYPLSDDYDLDENEGISIENADLSHLEGAARTLGQQSIELYHPKSIEEAVQIVLEQTPKAAKDA
;
A
#
# COMPACT_ATOMS: atom_id res chain seq x y z
N MET A 1 15.23 -7.91 3.11
CA MET A 1 13.82 -7.52 2.90
C MET A 1 13.47 -7.90 1.48
N PRO A 2 12.54 -8.84 1.23
CA PRO A 2 12.12 -9.20 -0.12
C PRO A 2 11.66 -8.01 -0.97
N ILE A 3 11.05 -6.99 -0.37
CA ILE A 3 10.67 -5.74 -1.03
C ILE A 3 11.44 -4.58 -0.39
N ILE A 4 12.27 -3.89 -1.16
CA ILE A 4 13.06 -2.74 -0.66
C ILE A 4 12.48 -1.39 -1.06
N ARG A 5 11.63 -1.37 -2.10
CA ARG A 5 11.06 -0.14 -2.64
C ARG A 5 9.69 -0.39 -3.27
N ILE A 6 8.77 0.54 -3.05
CA ILE A 6 7.48 0.62 -3.76
C ILE A 6 7.54 1.72 -4.82
N VAL A 7 7.15 1.42 -6.05
CA VAL A 7 6.92 2.44 -7.08
C VAL A 7 5.48 2.43 -7.55
N SER A 8 4.96 3.59 -7.96
CA SER A 8 3.57 3.74 -8.38
C SER A 8 3.38 4.98 -9.27
N GLY A 9 2.32 4.95 -10.08
CA GLY A 9 1.99 6.01 -11.05
C GLY A 9 1.30 7.25 -10.45
N GLY A 10 1.12 7.29 -9.14
CA GLY A 10 0.59 8.43 -8.39
C GLY A 10 -0.84 8.85 -8.76
N GLN A 11 -1.62 8.03 -9.46
CA GLN A 11 -3.05 8.29 -9.68
C GLN A 11 -3.85 8.19 -8.36
N THR A 12 -5.03 8.80 -8.29
CA THR A 12 -5.97 8.52 -7.19
C THR A 12 -6.25 7.01 -7.08
N GLY A 13 -6.71 6.53 -5.91
CA GLY A 13 -7.02 5.11 -5.72
C GLY A 13 -5.79 4.27 -5.36
N ALA A 14 -5.63 3.15 -6.05
CA ALA A 14 -4.64 2.12 -5.73
C ALA A 14 -3.19 2.67 -5.72
N ASP A 15 -2.86 3.49 -6.71
CA ASP A 15 -1.52 4.08 -6.84
C ASP A 15 -1.12 4.86 -5.57
N ILE A 16 -2.03 5.69 -5.03
CA ILE A 16 -1.78 6.47 -3.80
C ILE A 16 -1.83 5.58 -2.55
N GLY A 17 -2.73 4.58 -2.50
CA GLY A 17 -2.79 3.62 -1.39
C GLY A 17 -1.46 2.89 -1.18
N ALA A 18 -0.79 2.52 -2.29
CA ALA A 18 0.53 1.89 -2.23
C ALA A 18 1.61 2.84 -1.70
N LEU A 19 1.60 4.12 -2.13
CA LEU A 19 2.54 5.12 -1.65
C LEU A 19 2.33 5.45 -0.16
N ASP A 20 1.08 5.55 0.29
CA ASP A 20 0.75 5.74 1.70
C ASP A 20 1.24 4.56 2.56
N ALA A 21 1.06 3.32 2.08
CA ALA A 21 1.57 2.12 2.77
C ALA A 21 3.10 2.10 2.86
N ALA A 22 3.80 2.45 1.78
CA ALA A 22 5.26 2.52 1.79
C ALA A 22 5.78 3.55 2.81
N ILE A 23 5.16 4.73 2.86
CA ILE A 23 5.48 5.77 3.86
C ILE A 23 5.22 5.24 5.28
N HIS A 24 4.07 4.61 5.51
CA HIS A 24 3.71 4.05 6.82
C HIS A 24 4.73 3.00 7.30
N CYS A 25 5.10 2.06 6.44
CA CYS A 25 6.08 1.02 6.72
C CYS A 25 7.53 1.49 6.65
N ARG A 26 7.79 2.79 6.38
CA ARG A 26 9.13 3.38 6.20
C ARG A 26 9.97 2.67 5.12
N ILE A 27 9.31 2.19 4.06
CA ILE A 27 9.93 1.63 2.87
C ILE A 27 10.17 2.75 1.85
N GLU A 28 11.26 2.68 1.10
CA GLU A 28 11.53 3.66 0.05
C GLU A 28 10.38 3.67 -0.96
N HIS A 29 9.97 4.85 -1.41
CA HIS A 29 8.91 4.97 -2.40
C HIS A 29 9.31 5.87 -3.57
N GLY A 30 8.60 5.74 -4.69
CA GLY A 30 8.77 6.63 -5.83
C GLY A 30 7.88 6.25 -7.00
N GLY A 31 8.32 6.56 -8.21
CA GLY A 31 7.65 6.19 -9.45
C GLY A 31 7.54 7.34 -10.45
N TRP A 32 7.12 6.97 -11.65
CA TRP A 32 6.95 7.86 -12.79
C TRP A 32 5.53 8.41 -12.86
N ILE A 33 5.42 9.72 -13.04
CA ILE A 33 4.15 10.46 -13.13
C ILE A 33 4.13 11.31 -14.40
N PRO A 34 2.95 11.69 -14.92
CA PRO A 34 2.89 12.55 -16.10
C PRO A 34 3.42 13.95 -15.78
N LYS A 35 3.88 14.66 -16.82
CA LYS A 35 4.33 16.05 -16.72
C LYS A 35 3.29 16.95 -16.04
N GLY A 36 3.73 17.75 -15.07
CA GLY A 36 2.90 18.64 -14.25
C GLY A 36 2.14 17.94 -13.13
N ARG A 37 2.62 16.78 -12.67
CA ARG A 37 2.04 16.00 -11.56
C ARG A 37 0.53 15.79 -11.64
N LYS A 38 0.00 15.54 -12.84
CA LYS A 38 -1.46 15.48 -13.07
C LYS A 38 -2.09 14.21 -12.51
N GLN A 39 -3.25 14.38 -11.87
CA GLN A 39 -4.21 13.31 -11.53
C GLN A 39 -5.53 13.52 -12.27
N GLU A 40 -6.49 12.63 -12.03
CA GLU A 40 -7.86 12.82 -12.50
C GLU A 40 -8.53 14.08 -11.94
N ASN A 41 -9.57 14.55 -12.65
CA ASN A 41 -10.42 15.68 -12.26
C ASN A 41 -9.64 16.99 -12.00
N GLY A 42 -8.50 17.18 -12.69
CA GLY A 42 -7.68 18.39 -12.58
C GLY A 42 -6.87 18.50 -11.28
N LYS A 43 -6.85 17.46 -10.45
CA LYS A 43 -6.03 17.43 -9.23
C LYS A 43 -4.55 17.25 -9.56
N THR A 44 -3.70 17.64 -8.62
CA THR A 44 -2.25 17.44 -8.69
C THR A 44 -1.78 16.50 -7.59
N ILE A 45 -0.71 15.75 -7.87
CA ILE A 45 -0.12 14.82 -6.91
C ILE A 45 0.64 15.62 -5.84
N PRO A 46 0.33 15.45 -4.54
CA PRO A 46 1.01 16.16 -3.45
C PRO A 46 2.53 15.97 -3.45
N ASP A 47 3.28 16.98 -3.02
CA ASP A 47 4.75 16.96 -3.00
C ASP A 47 5.36 16.01 -1.96
N LYS A 48 4.56 15.54 -0.99
CA LYS A 48 4.99 14.54 0.00
C LYS A 48 5.44 13.21 -0.65
N TYR A 49 5.03 12.94 -1.89
CA TYR A 49 5.42 11.74 -2.62
C TYR A 49 6.63 12.01 -3.52
N GLN A 50 7.70 11.23 -3.31
CA GLN A 50 8.98 11.34 -4.03
C GLN A 50 8.92 10.78 -5.47
N LEU A 51 8.12 11.42 -6.32
CA LEU A 51 7.81 10.98 -7.69
C LEU A 51 8.56 11.80 -8.74
N ARG A 52 8.87 11.16 -9.88
CA ARG A 52 9.60 11.77 -11.00
C ARG A 52 8.69 11.95 -12.21
N GLU A 53 8.70 13.13 -12.80
CA GLU A 53 7.94 13.38 -14.02
C GLU A 53 8.62 12.74 -15.22
N ILE A 54 7.83 12.09 -16.08
CA ILE A 54 8.22 11.83 -17.45
C ILE A 54 7.99 13.10 -18.29
N ASP A 55 8.80 13.35 -19.32
CA ASP A 55 8.61 14.47 -20.24
C ASP A 55 7.46 14.22 -21.24
N SER A 56 6.30 13.85 -20.71
CA SER A 56 5.07 13.65 -21.48
C SER A 56 3.85 13.72 -20.55
N PRO A 57 2.73 14.32 -20.99
CA PRO A 57 1.48 14.27 -20.24
C PRO A 57 0.74 12.93 -20.39
N ASP A 58 1.27 11.99 -21.19
CA ASP A 58 0.62 10.72 -21.51
C ASP A 58 0.67 9.73 -20.34
N TYR A 59 -0.50 9.32 -19.87
CA TYR A 59 -0.66 8.32 -18.81
C TYR A 59 -0.14 6.93 -19.19
N LEU A 60 -0.15 6.54 -20.46
CA LEU A 60 0.38 5.24 -20.87
C LEU A 60 1.90 5.20 -20.76
N LYS A 61 2.59 6.29 -21.12
CA LYS A 61 4.05 6.36 -21.02
C LYS A 61 4.56 6.24 -19.58
N ARG A 62 3.93 6.95 -18.64
CA ARG A 62 4.28 6.80 -17.21
C ARG A 62 3.95 5.40 -16.69
N THR A 63 2.89 4.76 -17.22
CA THR A 63 2.50 3.40 -16.81
C THR A 63 3.52 2.39 -17.28
N GLU A 64 3.93 2.45 -18.54
CA GLU A 64 4.99 1.60 -19.09
C GLU A 64 6.31 1.85 -18.36
N ALA A 65 6.68 3.10 -18.08
CA ALA A 65 7.91 3.43 -17.35
C ALA A 65 7.95 2.82 -15.94
N ASN A 66 6.85 2.87 -15.18
CA ASN A 66 6.78 2.21 -13.86
C ASN A 66 6.93 0.68 -13.95
N VAL A 67 6.42 0.06 -15.02
CA VAL A 67 6.58 -1.39 -15.24
C VAL A 67 8.01 -1.73 -15.64
N VAL A 68 8.64 -0.94 -16.51
CA VAL A 68 9.99 -1.20 -17.02
C VAL A 68 11.05 -0.99 -15.93
N ASP A 69 10.93 0.09 -15.15
CA ASP A 69 11.89 0.49 -14.12
C ASP A 69 11.64 -0.17 -12.74
N SER A 70 10.76 -1.17 -12.69
CA SER A 70 10.54 -2.03 -11.52
C SER A 70 10.92 -3.48 -11.82
N ASP A 71 11.12 -4.28 -10.77
CA ASP A 71 11.45 -5.69 -10.90
C ASP A 71 10.21 -6.55 -11.10
N ALA A 72 9.09 -6.16 -10.49
CA ALA A 72 7.81 -6.86 -10.57
C ALA A 72 6.64 -5.86 -10.47
N THR A 73 5.46 -6.28 -10.92
CA THR A 73 4.23 -5.49 -10.81
C THR A 73 3.10 -6.24 -10.10
N LEU A 74 2.58 -5.66 -9.03
CA LEU A 74 1.35 -6.10 -8.36
C LEU A 74 0.20 -5.19 -8.77
N ILE A 75 -0.87 -5.77 -9.32
CA ILE A 75 -2.07 -5.04 -9.74
C ILE A 75 -3.23 -5.42 -8.82
N LEU A 76 -3.78 -4.42 -8.11
CA LEU A 76 -4.89 -4.58 -7.18
C LEU A 76 -6.11 -3.83 -7.68
N THR A 77 -7.22 -4.52 -7.93
CA THR A 77 -8.45 -3.93 -8.47
C THR A 77 -9.67 -4.32 -7.67
N TYR A 78 -10.79 -3.63 -7.89
CA TYR A 78 -12.12 -4.22 -7.74
C TYR A 78 -12.61 -4.67 -9.12
N GLY A 79 -13.07 -5.91 -9.20
CA GLY A 79 -13.45 -6.58 -10.42
C GLY A 79 -12.27 -6.78 -11.40
N PRO A 80 -12.58 -7.10 -12.66
CA PRO A 80 -11.58 -7.48 -13.66
C PRO A 80 -10.72 -6.29 -14.15
N LEU A 81 -9.57 -6.62 -14.73
CA LEU A 81 -8.68 -5.65 -15.36
C LEU A 81 -9.37 -4.88 -16.50
N THR A 82 -9.43 -3.56 -16.35
CA THR A 82 -9.95 -2.64 -17.37
C THR A 82 -9.05 -1.41 -17.50
N GLY A 83 -9.15 -0.71 -18.64
CA GLY A 83 -8.47 0.57 -18.88
C GLY A 83 -6.97 0.54 -18.55
N GLY A 84 -6.54 1.46 -17.66
CA GLY A 84 -5.14 1.60 -17.24
C GLY A 84 -4.54 0.35 -16.60
N SER A 85 -5.28 -0.35 -15.72
CA SER A 85 -4.79 -1.58 -15.08
C SER A 85 -4.57 -2.71 -16.09
N LYS A 86 -5.43 -2.80 -17.11
CA LYS A 86 -5.23 -3.74 -18.23
C LYS A 86 -3.97 -3.39 -19.02
N ALA A 87 -3.76 -2.11 -19.33
CA ALA A 87 -2.54 -1.66 -20.00
C ALA A 87 -1.28 -1.98 -19.18
N THR A 88 -1.32 -1.83 -17.85
CA THR A 88 -0.21 -2.23 -16.97
C THR A 88 0.14 -3.71 -17.14
N MET A 89 -0.85 -4.61 -17.10
CA MET A 89 -0.64 -6.05 -17.32
C MET A 89 -0.07 -6.34 -18.72
N GLU A 90 -0.57 -5.65 -19.75
CA GLU A 90 -0.07 -5.79 -21.12
C GLU A 90 1.39 -5.33 -21.26
N PHE A 91 1.78 -4.22 -20.60
CA PHE A 91 3.17 -3.79 -20.55
C PHE A 91 4.06 -4.77 -19.80
N ALA A 92 3.60 -5.32 -18.66
CA ALA A 92 4.39 -6.29 -17.91
C ALA A 92 4.66 -7.54 -18.75
N LYS A 93 3.61 -8.04 -19.43
CA LYS A 93 3.73 -9.15 -20.39
C LYS A 93 4.67 -8.81 -21.54
N LYS A 94 4.53 -7.63 -22.15
CA LYS A 94 5.37 -7.16 -23.27
C LYS A 94 6.86 -7.14 -22.90
N HIS A 95 7.19 -6.72 -21.68
CA HIS A 95 8.56 -6.56 -21.19
C HIS A 95 9.07 -7.77 -20.41
N GLY A 96 8.31 -8.87 -20.35
CA GLY A 96 8.69 -10.10 -19.63
C GLY A 96 8.84 -9.91 -18.11
N LYS A 97 8.16 -8.93 -17.53
CA LYS A 97 8.22 -8.63 -16.09
C LYS A 97 7.27 -9.54 -15.30
N PRO A 98 7.69 -10.06 -14.13
CA PRO A 98 6.80 -10.69 -13.15
C PRO A 98 5.57 -9.80 -12.89
N CYS A 99 4.38 -10.38 -13.00
CA CYS A 99 3.15 -9.65 -12.75
C CYS A 99 2.09 -10.53 -12.09
N LEU A 100 1.49 -10.02 -11.02
CA LEU A 100 0.36 -10.65 -10.34
C LEU A 100 -0.81 -9.66 -10.30
N HIS A 101 -2.00 -10.15 -10.67
CA HIS A 101 -3.24 -9.40 -10.52
C HIS A 101 -4.11 -10.09 -9.47
N ILE A 102 -4.70 -9.29 -8.58
CA ILE A 102 -5.66 -9.73 -7.57
C ILE A 102 -6.87 -8.78 -7.59
N ALA A 103 -8.07 -9.34 -7.79
CA ALA A 103 -9.32 -8.63 -7.59
C ALA A 103 -9.69 -8.70 -6.10
N LEU A 104 -9.59 -7.57 -5.40
CA LEU A 104 -9.70 -7.48 -3.94
C LEU A 104 -11.10 -7.80 -3.40
N ASP A 105 -12.11 -7.71 -4.26
CA ASP A 105 -13.52 -8.03 -3.97
C ASP A 105 -13.83 -9.53 -4.09
N GLU A 106 -12.89 -10.35 -4.58
CA GLU A 106 -13.04 -11.80 -4.68
C GLU A 106 -12.36 -12.56 -3.54
N TYR A 107 -11.53 -11.90 -2.74
CA TYR A 107 -10.63 -12.55 -1.79
C TYR A 107 -10.55 -11.82 -0.45
N SER A 108 -10.38 -12.58 0.63
CA SER A 108 -10.16 -11.98 1.96
C SER A 108 -8.81 -11.27 2.03
N ARG A 109 -8.65 -10.40 3.04
CA ARG A 109 -7.38 -9.71 3.33
C ARG A 109 -6.21 -10.69 3.48
N LYS A 110 -6.44 -11.82 4.16
CA LYS A 110 -5.46 -12.88 4.39
C LYS A 110 -5.10 -13.64 3.11
N ASP A 111 -6.09 -13.90 2.26
CA ASP A 111 -5.86 -14.55 0.96
C ASP A 111 -4.96 -13.71 0.07
N VAL A 112 -5.19 -12.39 0.02
CA VAL A 112 -4.37 -11.45 -0.75
C VAL A 112 -2.90 -11.53 -0.32
N VAL A 113 -2.63 -11.50 0.99
CA VAL A 113 -1.26 -11.63 1.53
C VAL A 113 -0.65 -12.99 1.15
N ASN A 114 -1.41 -14.08 1.31
CA ASN A 114 -0.96 -15.42 0.97
C ASN A 114 -0.64 -15.58 -0.53
N PHE A 115 -1.43 -14.98 -1.42
CA PHE A 115 -1.13 -15.02 -2.85
C PHE A 115 0.16 -14.29 -3.18
N VAL A 116 0.39 -13.11 -2.60
CA VAL A 116 1.63 -12.36 -2.85
C VAL A 116 2.83 -13.11 -2.28
N LYS A 117 2.73 -13.67 -1.08
CA LYS A 117 3.79 -14.52 -0.50
C LYS A 117 4.13 -15.71 -1.40
N ARG A 118 3.12 -16.48 -1.79
CA ARG A 118 3.27 -17.65 -2.68
C ARG A 118 3.78 -17.28 -4.07
N TRP A 119 3.53 -16.05 -4.54
CA TRP A 119 4.10 -15.55 -5.79
C TRP A 119 5.60 -15.30 -5.66
N PHE A 120 6.06 -14.69 -4.57
CA PHE A 120 7.49 -14.52 -4.28
C PHE A 120 8.20 -15.86 -4.06
N GLU A 121 7.53 -16.85 -3.47
CA GLU A 121 8.03 -18.23 -3.32
C GLU A 121 8.03 -19.00 -4.65
N GLY A 122 7.23 -18.56 -5.62
CA GLY A 122 7.15 -19.14 -6.96
C GLY A 122 6.20 -20.32 -7.10
N ASP A 123 5.23 -20.43 -6.20
CA ASP A 123 4.26 -21.51 -6.11
C ASP A 123 3.06 -21.34 -7.05
N ILE A 124 2.72 -20.09 -7.41
CA ILE A 124 1.46 -19.80 -8.13
C ILE A 124 1.63 -19.23 -9.53
N CYS A 125 2.74 -18.53 -9.84
CA CYS A 125 3.00 -18.06 -11.19
C CYS A 125 4.49 -17.76 -11.44
N LYS A 126 4.86 -17.68 -12.74
CA LYS A 126 6.19 -17.34 -13.24
C LYS A 126 6.08 -16.24 -14.31
N PRO A 127 7.10 -15.39 -14.50
CA PRO A 127 8.34 -15.31 -13.70
C PRO A 127 8.08 -14.78 -12.27
N ILE A 128 8.98 -15.09 -11.33
CA ILE A 128 8.87 -14.64 -9.93
C ILE A 128 9.58 -13.29 -9.74
N PRO A 129 9.15 -12.48 -8.75
CA PRO A 129 9.93 -11.34 -8.28
C PRO A 129 11.30 -11.81 -7.74
N PRO A 130 12.37 -11.01 -7.92
CA PRO A 130 13.66 -11.30 -7.30
C PRO A 130 13.67 -10.93 -5.81
N ASP A 131 14.73 -11.32 -5.10
CA ASP A 131 15.07 -10.73 -3.80
C ASP A 131 15.40 -9.24 -3.95
N ASN A 132 15.18 -8.48 -2.87
CA ASN A 132 15.37 -7.02 -2.86
C ASN A 132 14.60 -6.32 -4.00
N CYS A 133 13.36 -6.73 -4.19
CA CYS A 133 12.47 -6.29 -5.26
C CYS A 133 12.09 -4.81 -5.12
N ILE A 134 12.19 -4.08 -6.23
CA ILE A 134 11.46 -2.85 -6.50
C ILE A 134 10.10 -3.24 -7.07
N LEU A 135 9.05 -3.14 -6.24
CA LEU A 135 7.70 -3.54 -6.60
C LEU A 135 6.89 -2.35 -7.10
N ASN A 136 6.46 -2.41 -8.36
CA ASN A 136 5.43 -1.52 -8.86
C ASN A 136 4.05 -1.96 -8.37
N VAL A 137 3.25 -1.03 -7.85
CA VAL A 137 1.87 -1.29 -7.46
C VAL A 137 0.95 -0.40 -8.29
N ALA A 138 -0.06 -1.01 -8.92
CA ALA A 138 -1.02 -0.34 -9.76
C ALA A 138 -2.45 -0.83 -9.49
N GLY A 139 -3.46 -0.09 -9.95
CA GLY A 139 -4.84 -0.53 -9.80
C GLY A 139 -5.88 0.48 -10.30
N ASN A 140 -7.13 0.31 -9.88
CA ASN A 140 -8.18 1.26 -10.27
C ASN A 140 -7.93 2.64 -9.65
N ARG A 141 -8.39 3.66 -10.37
CA ARG A 141 -8.53 5.01 -9.84
C ARG A 141 -9.75 5.15 -8.95
N GLU A 142 -9.68 6.06 -7.99
CA GLU A 142 -10.72 6.26 -6.97
C GLU A 142 -12.11 6.51 -7.59
N SER A 143 -12.19 7.34 -8.63
CA SER A 143 -13.47 7.62 -9.31
C SER A 143 -14.13 6.40 -9.98
N LYS A 144 -13.39 5.30 -10.17
CA LYS A 144 -13.90 4.05 -10.77
C LYS A 144 -14.10 2.94 -9.75
N ALA A 145 -13.48 3.06 -8.59
CA ALA A 145 -13.55 2.08 -7.51
C ALA A 145 -13.43 2.84 -6.17
N PRO A 146 -14.53 3.44 -5.68
CA PRO A 146 -14.52 4.16 -4.41
C PRO A 146 -14.04 3.27 -3.26
N GLY A 147 -13.19 3.80 -2.38
CA GLY A 147 -12.60 3.09 -1.25
C GLY A 147 -11.34 2.28 -1.58
N ILE A 148 -10.96 2.14 -2.86
CA ILE A 148 -9.84 1.28 -3.25
C ILE A 148 -8.49 1.79 -2.70
N ARG A 149 -8.31 3.10 -2.53
CA ARG A 149 -7.09 3.65 -1.89
C ARG A 149 -6.86 3.03 -0.52
N GLN A 150 -7.89 3.03 0.33
CA GLN A 150 -7.78 2.53 1.71
C GLN A 150 -7.58 1.01 1.72
N ALA A 151 -8.31 0.29 0.87
CA ALA A 151 -8.14 -1.16 0.75
C ALA A 151 -6.71 -1.52 0.35
N VAL A 152 -6.17 -0.90 -0.71
CA VAL A 152 -4.79 -1.14 -1.16
C VAL A 152 -3.78 -0.78 -0.08
N MET A 153 -3.95 0.35 0.61
CA MET A 153 -3.04 0.74 1.69
C MET A 153 -2.95 -0.36 2.76
N VAL A 154 -4.10 -0.82 3.25
CA VAL A 154 -4.17 -1.86 4.30
C VAL A 154 -3.51 -3.15 3.83
N ARG A 155 -3.85 -3.66 2.63
CA ARG A 155 -3.26 -4.91 2.12
C ARG A 155 -1.75 -4.78 1.90
N MET A 156 -1.29 -3.62 1.42
CA MET A 156 0.15 -3.39 1.23
C MET A 156 0.91 -3.33 2.56
N VAL A 157 0.34 -2.76 3.62
CA VAL A 157 0.95 -2.81 4.96
C VAL A 157 1.12 -4.25 5.43
N ASP A 158 0.11 -5.10 5.25
CA ASP A 158 0.19 -6.52 5.63
C ASP A 158 1.21 -7.28 4.80
N ILE A 159 1.20 -7.08 3.47
CA ILE A 159 2.16 -7.69 2.55
C ILE A 159 3.58 -7.30 2.96
N LEU A 160 3.84 -6.01 3.20
CA LEU A 160 5.16 -5.55 3.60
C LEU A 160 5.56 -6.09 4.98
N THR A 161 4.63 -6.16 5.93
CA THR A 161 4.83 -6.73 7.27
C THR A 161 5.23 -8.20 7.19
N GLU A 162 4.43 -9.01 6.48
CA GLU A 162 4.63 -10.45 6.33
C GLU A 162 5.91 -10.76 5.53
N LEU A 163 6.08 -10.16 4.34
CA LEU A 163 7.21 -10.51 3.46
C LEU A 163 8.54 -9.96 4.01
N ASN A 164 8.56 -8.73 4.54
CA ASN A 164 9.82 -8.15 5.05
C ASN A 164 10.12 -8.55 6.50
N GLY A 165 9.22 -9.31 7.17
CA GLY A 165 9.35 -9.65 8.58
C GLY A 165 9.34 -8.40 9.47
N LEU A 166 8.66 -7.33 9.05
CA LEU A 166 8.50 -6.13 9.86
C LEU A 166 7.43 -6.43 10.92
N SER A 167 7.75 -6.30 12.21
CA SER A 167 6.73 -6.39 13.26
C SER A 167 6.02 -5.05 13.37
N VAL A 168 5.04 -4.79 12.51
CA VAL A 168 4.29 -3.51 12.53
C VAL A 168 2.95 -3.65 13.25
N TYR A 169 2.26 -4.79 13.23
CA TYR A 169 1.05 -5.10 14.03
C TYR A 169 0.74 -6.61 13.92
N PRO A 170 0.07 -7.26 14.89
CA PRO A 170 -0.49 -8.59 14.66
C PRO A 170 -1.61 -8.52 13.60
N LEU A 171 -1.57 -9.44 12.64
CA LEU A 171 -2.64 -9.69 11.67
C LEU A 171 -3.82 -10.34 12.43
N SER A 172 -4.74 -9.54 12.99
CA SER A 172 -6.00 -10.09 13.50
C SER A 172 -7.10 -10.01 12.43
N ASP A 173 -7.81 -11.12 12.28
CA ASP A 173 -8.86 -11.38 11.28
C ASP A 173 -10.18 -10.61 11.58
N ASP A 174 -10.22 -9.70 12.56
CA ASP A 174 -11.46 -9.17 13.18
C ASP A 174 -11.93 -7.79 12.67
N TYR A 175 -11.52 -7.35 11.47
CA TYR A 175 -12.03 -6.10 10.89
C TYR A 175 -12.76 -6.34 9.57
N ASP A 176 -13.86 -7.09 9.65
CA ASP A 176 -15.01 -6.81 8.79
C ASP A 176 -15.62 -5.50 9.31
N LEU A 177 -15.50 -4.43 8.52
CA LEU A 177 -16.20 -3.19 8.79
C LEU A 177 -17.68 -3.39 8.45
N ASP A 178 -18.41 -4.06 9.34
CA ASP A 178 -19.85 -3.88 9.42
C ASP A 178 -20.08 -2.47 10.01
N GLU A 179 -20.59 -1.55 9.19
CA GLU A 179 -20.82 -0.14 9.53
C GLU A 179 -21.84 0.09 10.67
N ASN A 180 -22.26 -0.93 11.43
CA ASN A 180 -23.39 -0.81 12.35
C ASN A 180 -23.30 -1.51 13.72
N GLU A 181 -22.23 -2.20 14.11
CA GLU A 181 -22.17 -2.77 15.47
C GLU A 181 -20.86 -2.44 16.20
N GLY A 182 -20.98 -1.65 17.28
CA GLY A 182 -19.88 -1.42 18.22
C GLY A 182 -19.65 -2.64 19.10
N ILE A 183 -18.40 -3.08 19.24
CA ILE A 183 -18.03 -4.29 20.01
C ILE A 183 -17.34 -3.90 21.32
N SER A 184 -17.82 -4.46 22.44
CA SER A 184 -17.23 -4.38 23.78
C SER A 184 -16.18 -5.48 24.00
N ILE A 185 -15.03 -5.12 24.55
CA ILE A 185 -13.90 -6.03 24.80
C ILE A 185 -13.87 -6.40 26.28
N GLU A 186 -14.43 -7.57 26.63
CA GLU A 186 -14.10 -8.24 27.90
C GLU A 186 -13.51 -9.61 27.58
N ASN A 187 -12.28 -9.85 28.06
CA ASN A 187 -11.54 -11.13 28.14
C ASN A 187 -10.49 -11.45 27.05
N ALA A 188 -9.45 -10.64 26.91
CA ALA A 188 -8.17 -11.09 26.33
C ALA A 188 -7.07 -11.13 27.41
N ASP A 189 -6.55 -12.33 27.71
CA ASP A 189 -5.45 -12.59 28.66
C ASP A 189 -4.10 -12.27 27.98
N LEU A 190 -3.32 -11.38 28.61
CA LEU A 190 -2.05 -10.83 28.11
C LEU A 190 -0.82 -11.37 28.84
N SER A 191 -0.95 -12.48 29.57
CA SER A 191 0.11 -13.05 30.44
C SER A 191 1.39 -13.54 29.74
N HIS A 192 1.51 -13.42 28.41
CA HIS A 192 2.66 -13.93 27.64
C HIS A 192 3.67 -12.84 27.21
N LEU A 193 3.39 -11.56 27.45
CA LEU A 193 4.20 -10.44 26.91
C LEU A 193 5.27 -9.88 27.88
N GLU A 194 5.40 -10.41 29.10
CA GLU A 194 6.26 -9.81 30.14
C GLU A 194 7.79 -10.00 29.95
N GLY A 195 8.24 -10.71 28.91
CA GLY A 195 9.65 -11.09 28.75
C GLY A 195 10.57 -10.09 28.03
N ALA A 196 10.05 -9.15 27.23
CA ALA A 196 10.87 -8.39 26.27
C ALA A 196 11.28 -6.96 26.69
N ALA A 197 10.82 -6.47 27.85
CA ALA A 197 10.93 -5.05 28.22
C ALA A 197 12.19 -4.64 29.01
N ARG A 198 13.27 -5.44 29.01
CA ARG A 198 14.50 -5.08 29.72
C ARG A 198 15.71 -5.06 28.80
N THR A 199 15.86 -3.97 28.05
CA THR A 199 17.10 -3.20 27.87
C THR A 199 16.80 -2.08 26.87
N LEU A 200 16.30 -0.93 27.35
CA LEU A 200 16.48 0.40 26.73
C LEU A 200 15.98 1.41 27.77
N GLY A 201 16.92 2.19 28.31
CA GLY A 201 16.69 3.12 29.40
C GLY A 201 15.76 4.27 29.02
N GLN A 202 14.74 4.47 29.85
CA GLN A 202 14.17 5.76 30.29
C GLN A 202 14.14 6.92 29.27
N GLN A 203 13.26 6.80 28.27
CA GLN A 203 12.27 7.84 27.98
C GLN A 203 10.95 7.10 27.74
N SER A 204 10.02 7.22 28.68
CA SER A 204 8.69 6.61 28.62
C SER A 204 7.88 7.28 27.52
N ILE A 205 7.94 6.74 26.31
CA ILE A 205 6.91 6.95 25.30
C ILE A 205 5.73 6.10 25.77
N GLU A 206 4.76 6.72 26.46
CA GLU A 206 3.45 6.08 26.61
C GLU A 206 2.88 5.93 25.19
N LEU A 207 2.97 4.71 24.66
CA LEU A 207 2.32 4.32 23.41
C LEU A 207 0.82 4.34 23.66
N TYR A 208 0.20 5.49 23.40
CA TYR A 208 -1.25 5.63 23.44
C TYR A 208 -1.86 4.81 22.31
N HIS A 209 -2.61 3.77 22.67
CA HIS A 209 -3.31 2.91 21.72
C HIS A 209 -4.73 3.47 21.51
N PRO A 210 -5.07 4.02 20.32
CA PRO A 210 -6.42 4.49 20.06
C PRO A 210 -7.41 3.34 20.14
N LYS A 211 -8.55 3.59 20.77
CA LYS A 211 -9.61 2.60 21.02
C LYS A 211 -10.67 2.57 19.91
N SER A 212 -10.65 3.55 18.99
CA SER A 212 -11.50 3.55 17.79
C SER A 212 -10.78 4.15 16.58
N ILE A 213 -11.36 3.94 15.39
CA ILE A 213 -10.85 4.50 14.13
C ILE A 213 -10.96 6.04 14.15
N GLU A 214 -12.02 6.60 14.72
CA GLU A 214 -12.15 8.05 14.92
C GLU A 214 -11.02 8.57 15.81
N GLU A 215 -10.65 7.84 16.87
CA GLU A 215 -9.56 8.23 17.76
C GLU A 215 -8.20 8.13 17.07
N ALA A 216 -7.98 7.09 16.25
CA ALA A 216 -6.77 6.96 15.43
C ALA A 216 -6.65 8.08 14.39
N VAL A 217 -7.76 8.45 13.74
CA VAL A 217 -7.82 9.56 12.78
C VAL A 217 -7.59 10.89 13.48
N GLN A 218 -8.17 11.10 14.67
CA GLN A 218 -8.00 12.32 15.45
C GLN A 218 -6.55 12.50 15.92
N ILE A 219 -5.88 11.42 16.35
CA ILE A 219 -4.45 11.44 16.71
C ILE A 219 -3.60 11.85 15.49
N VAL A 220 -3.90 11.30 14.31
CA VAL A 220 -3.19 11.68 13.06
C VAL A 220 -3.43 13.15 12.72
N LEU A 221 -4.65 13.67 12.91
CA LEU A 221 -4.98 15.08 12.67
C LEU A 221 -4.30 16.02 13.68
N GLU A 222 -4.16 15.61 14.94
CA GLU A 222 -3.53 16.38 16.01
C GLU A 222 -2.00 16.35 15.95
N GLN A 223 -1.40 15.27 15.44
CA GLN A 223 0.05 15.11 15.25
C GLN A 223 0.53 15.66 13.90
N THR A 224 -0.37 16.03 13.00
CA THR A 224 -0.02 16.81 11.82
C THR A 224 0.19 18.26 12.26
N PRO A 225 1.40 18.86 12.11
CA PRO A 225 1.61 20.24 12.51
C PRO A 225 0.60 21.12 11.78
N LYS A 226 -0.20 21.88 12.54
CA LYS A 226 -1.06 22.94 12.00
C LYS A 226 -0.18 23.81 11.13
N ALA A 227 -0.39 23.75 9.81
CA ALA A 227 0.20 24.72 8.90
C ALA A 227 -0.15 26.10 9.46
N ALA A 228 0.90 26.87 9.74
CA ALA A 228 0.81 28.22 10.27
C ALA A 228 -0.20 29.02 9.44
N LYS A 229 -1.35 29.31 10.05
CA LYS A 229 -2.26 30.34 9.58
C LYS A 229 -1.95 31.59 10.40
N ASP A 230 -1.49 32.60 9.66
CA ASP A 230 -1.60 34.03 9.94
C ASP A 230 -0.85 34.58 11.18
N ALA A 231 0.39 35.05 10.96
CA ALA A 231 0.95 36.34 11.38
C ALA A 231 2.46 36.41 11.10
#